data_AF-A0A962G5Z2-F1
#
_entry.id   AF-A0A962G5Z2-F1
#
_cell.length_a   1.000
_cell.length_b   1.000
_cell.length_c   1.000
_cell.angle_alpha   90.00
_cell.angle_beta   90.00
_cell.angle_gamma   90.00
#
_symmetry.space_group_name_H-M   'P 1'
#
loop_
_entity.id
_entity.type
_entity.pdbx_description
1 polymer ?
#
loop_
_entity_poly.entity_id
_entity_poly.type
_entity_poly.pdbx_seq_one_letter_code
_entity_poly.pdbx_strand_id
1 'polypeptide(L)'
;MNIPVTLERYPGALTIQAENVNLRFIMEFAECDDRRLRAALAGLPALLSSAPHRLMFFAGAAALIVSMLWWACVLASGSFGFAFPAAPVPAGWAHAVFTQYGMLPPFIFGFLLTVFPRWLAQPALTRRHYVPVFIGVFGGYLLAHIGLLGMKPLLLAGLGLMLSGWTAALVALGGVLLAHKGRDLHALSCYAALLVGFCGLAAFAAFALGAPWQFAYVAIKLGTFGLLLPIFFTVCHRMLPFFSASALGTGYRVVRPRWSLAAVWSLLLLHLGFDVSHHQDWLWLADLPLAAVFLYHAIAWQPWKCRRPGLLFVLHAAFAWLPLAFMLYAL
;
A
#
# COMPACT_ATOMS: atom_id res chain seq x y z
N MET A 1 -4.64 -13.35 65.54
CA MET A 1 -4.76 -14.66 64.89
C MET A 1 -3.84 -14.63 63.67
N ASN A 2 -2.57 -15.01 63.85
CA ASN A 2 -1.55 -14.98 62.81
C ASN A 2 -1.60 -16.30 62.04
N ILE A 3 -1.85 -16.24 60.75
CA ILE A 3 -1.65 -17.38 59.85
C ILE A 3 -0.30 -17.14 59.17
N PRO A 4 0.72 -18.00 59.37
CA PRO A 4 1.98 -17.88 58.65
C PRO A 4 1.79 -18.48 57.25
N VAL A 5 2.02 -17.68 56.21
CA VAL A 5 2.17 -18.20 54.84
C VAL A 5 3.64 -18.59 54.67
N THR A 6 3.92 -19.88 54.62
CA THR A 6 5.24 -20.45 54.32
C THR A 6 5.57 -20.24 52.83
N LEU A 7 6.57 -19.40 52.55
CA LEU A 7 7.15 -19.23 51.22
C LEU A 7 8.18 -20.35 50.96
N GLU A 8 7.71 -21.57 50.73
CA GLU A 8 8.52 -22.66 50.18
C GLU A 8 8.14 -22.92 48.72
N ARG A 9 8.56 -22.00 47.86
CA ARG A 9 8.77 -22.23 46.41
C ARG A 9 9.57 -21.05 45.90
N TYR A 10 10.56 -21.28 45.04
CA TYR A 10 11.53 -20.32 44.48
C TYR A 10 12.81 -20.08 45.29
N PRO A 11 13.80 -21.01 45.26
CA PRO A 11 15.11 -20.84 45.90
C PRO A 11 16.04 -19.83 45.18
N GLY A 12 15.49 -18.81 44.52
CA GLY A 12 16.26 -17.80 43.76
C GLY A 12 15.56 -16.45 43.57
N ALA A 13 14.46 -16.19 44.27
CA ALA A 13 13.82 -14.87 44.24
C ALA A 13 14.53 -13.92 45.21
N LEU A 14 15.34 -13.00 44.67
CA LEU A 14 15.80 -11.83 45.42
C LEU A 14 14.56 -11.00 45.83
N THR A 15 14.22 -11.03 47.11
CA THR A 15 13.27 -10.11 47.72
C THR A 15 13.83 -8.69 47.58
N ILE A 16 13.28 -7.89 46.67
CA ILE A 16 13.50 -6.44 46.69
C ILE A 16 12.70 -5.91 47.89
N GLN A 17 13.38 -5.68 49.02
CA GLN A 17 12.80 -4.90 50.11
C GLN A 17 12.53 -3.48 49.59
N ALA A 18 11.25 -3.11 49.53
CA ALA A 18 10.82 -1.76 49.24
C ALA A 18 11.01 -0.89 50.49
N GLU A 19 12.25 -0.57 50.84
CA GLU A 19 12.57 0.54 51.73
C GLU A 19 13.25 1.63 50.91
N ASN A 20 12.62 2.80 50.85
CA ASN A 20 13.03 4.02 50.15
C ASN A 20 12.89 3.99 48.62
N VAL A 21 11.64 4.02 48.14
CA VAL A 21 11.35 4.51 46.79
C VAL A 21 11.72 6.00 46.75
N ASN A 22 12.90 6.30 46.21
CA ASN A 22 13.36 7.66 46.03
C ASN A 22 12.51 8.33 44.95
N LEU A 23 11.43 9.00 45.37
CA LEU A 23 10.52 9.77 44.50
C LEU A 23 11.28 10.74 43.59
N ARG A 24 12.44 11.25 44.03
CA ARG A 24 13.32 12.11 43.22
C ARG A 24 13.91 11.35 42.04
N PHE A 25 14.34 10.11 42.22
CA PHE A 25 14.86 9.27 41.13
C PHE A 25 13.78 8.90 40.13
N ILE A 26 12.55 8.60 40.58
CA ILE A 26 11.41 8.32 39.68
C ILE A 26 10.99 9.57 38.91
N MET A 27 10.91 10.73 39.55
CA MET A 27 10.58 11.99 38.88
C MET A 27 11.68 12.44 37.92
N GLU A 28 12.96 12.27 38.27
CA GLU A 28 14.09 12.57 37.40
C GLU A 28 14.15 11.61 36.19
N PHE A 29 13.83 10.33 36.36
CA PHE A 29 13.68 9.39 35.24
C PHE A 29 12.49 9.75 34.35
N ALA A 30 11.33 10.07 34.94
CA ALA A 30 10.13 10.46 34.19
C ALA A 30 10.33 11.78 33.41
N GLU A 31 11.02 12.77 34.00
CA GLU A 31 11.36 14.02 33.33
C GLU A 31 12.46 13.86 32.25
N CYS A 32 13.43 12.96 32.47
CA CYS A 32 14.46 12.64 31.49
C CYS A 32 13.84 11.91 30.28
N ASP A 33 12.88 11.01 30.53
CA ASP A 33 12.14 10.31 29.49
C ASP A 33 11.20 11.25 28.73
N ASP A 34 10.50 12.18 29.42
CA ASP A 34 9.66 13.20 28.79
C ASP A 34 10.49 14.19 27.94
N ARG A 35 11.66 14.63 28.42
CA ARG A 35 12.57 15.48 27.62
C ARG A 35 13.12 14.75 26.39
N ARG A 36 13.52 13.48 26.53
CA ARG A 36 14.00 12.66 25.40
C ARG A 36 12.88 12.36 24.41
N LEU A 37 11.69 12.05 24.89
CA LEU A 37 10.50 11.83 24.08
C LEU A 37 10.12 13.10 23.32
N ARG A 38 10.07 14.27 23.98
CA ARG A 38 9.81 15.56 23.32
C ARG A 38 10.87 15.89 22.28
N ALA A 39 12.15 15.68 22.58
CA ALA A 39 13.23 15.89 21.60
C ALA A 39 13.12 14.94 20.40
N ALA A 40 12.77 13.67 20.65
CA ALA A 40 12.54 12.68 19.59
C ALA A 40 11.32 13.05 18.72
N LEU A 41 10.21 13.48 19.35
CA LEU A 41 9.01 13.96 18.66
C LEU A 41 9.29 15.24 17.86
N ALA A 42 10.11 16.15 18.38
CA ALA A 42 10.52 17.36 17.66
C ALA A 42 11.40 17.04 16.44
N GLY A 43 12.22 15.99 16.50
CA GLY A 43 13.03 15.51 15.37
C GLY A 43 12.25 14.68 14.34
N LEU A 44 11.05 14.21 14.68
CA LEU A 44 10.26 13.27 13.88
C LEU A 44 9.91 13.81 12.47
N PRO A 45 9.50 15.08 12.28
CA PRO A 45 9.20 15.61 10.95
C PRO A 45 10.44 15.62 10.04
N ALA A 46 11.61 15.96 10.59
CA ALA A 46 12.88 15.97 9.86
C ALA A 46 13.32 14.55 9.50
N LEU A 47 13.13 13.59 10.41
CA LEU A 47 13.43 12.18 10.18
C LEU A 47 12.52 11.57 9.11
N LEU A 48 11.21 11.77 9.20
CA LEU A 48 10.25 11.24 8.22
C LEU A 48 10.50 11.83 6.83
N SER A 49 10.72 13.14 6.74
CA SER A 49 10.98 13.82 5.46
C SER A 49 12.40 13.61 4.92
N SER A 50 13.28 12.87 5.59
CA SER A 50 14.65 12.58 5.12
C SER A 50 14.68 11.67 3.87
N ALA A 51 13.66 10.84 3.67
CA ALA A 51 13.55 10.00 2.49
C ALA A 51 12.08 9.74 2.12
N PRO A 52 11.76 9.60 0.82
CA PRO A 52 10.38 9.44 0.37
C PRO A 52 9.69 8.20 0.97
N HIS A 53 10.37 7.05 1.02
CA HIS A 53 9.80 5.83 1.60
C HIS A 53 9.46 5.94 3.08
N ARG A 54 10.25 6.67 3.89
CA ARG A 54 9.98 6.81 5.34
C ARG A 54 8.67 7.55 5.58
N LEU A 55 8.51 8.69 4.91
CA LEU A 55 7.32 9.53 5.00
C LEU A 55 6.07 8.78 4.50
N MET A 56 6.18 8.14 3.34
CA MET A 56 5.05 7.50 2.69
C MET A 56 4.68 6.14 3.30
N PHE A 57 5.62 5.39 3.88
CA PHE A 57 5.30 4.15 4.59
C PHE A 57 4.65 4.42 5.94
N PHE A 58 5.04 5.51 6.62
CA PHE A 58 4.29 5.99 7.77
C PHE A 58 2.84 6.33 7.40
N ALA A 59 2.63 7.09 6.31
CA ALA A 59 1.28 7.35 5.80
C ALA A 59 0.51 6.06 5.49
N GLY A 60 1.13 5.09 4.82
CA GLY A 60 0.50 3.82 4.48
C GLY A 60 0.10 3.00 5.70
N ALA A 61 0.98 2.90 6.71
CA ALA A 61 0.69 2.19 7.95
C ALA A 61 -0.45 2.86 8.73
N ALA A 62 -0.43 4.19 8.84
CA ALA A 62 -1.52 4.94 9.47
C ALA A 62 -2.84 4.80 8.69
N ALA A 63 -2.79 4.90 7.36
CA ALA A 63 -3.96 4.73 6.50
C ALA A 63 -4.55 3.32 6.58
N LEU A 64 -3.72 2.29 6.77
CA LEU A 64 -4.21 0.93 7.01
C LEU A 64 -5.03 0.87 8.30
N ILE A 65 -4.49 1.41 9.40
CA ILE A 65 -5.20 1.43 10.69
C ILE A 65 -6.52 2.19 10.55
N VAL A 66 -6.50 3.39 9.96
CA VAL A 66 -7.70 4.21 9.74
C VAL A 66 -8.73 3.49 8.87
N SER A 67 -8.32 2.90 7.74
CA SER A 67 -9.22 2.15 6.84
C SER A 67 -9.87 0.98 7.56
N MET A 68 -9.07 0.17 8.26
CA MET A 68 -9.55 -1.04 8.92
C MET A 68 -10.44 -0.71 10.12
N LEU A 69 -10.11 0.32 10.90
CA LEU A 69 -10.96 0.78 12.01
C LEU A 69 -12.30 1.31 11.49
N TRP A 70 -12.29 2.19 10.49
CA TRP A 70 -13.52 2.71 9.91
C TRP A 70 -14.39 1.58 9.35
N TRP A 71 -13.79 0.65 8.60
CA TRP A 71 -14.52 -0.48 8.04
C TRP A 71 -15.07 -1.43 9.11
N ALA A 72 -14.30 -1.71 10.16
CA ALA A 72 -14.75 -2.51 11.29
C ALA A 72 -15.97 -1.86 11.97
N CYS A 73 -15.96 -0.54 12.17
CA CYS A 73 -17.10 0.18 12.74
C CYS A 73 -18.35 0.10 11.83
N VAL A 74 -18.18 0.21 10.51
CA VAL A 74 -19.29 0.07 9.54
C VAL A 74 -19.89 -1.33 9.57
N LEU A 75 -19.07 -2.39 9.62
CA LEU A 75 -19.56 -3.76 9.68
C LEU A 75 -20.21 -4.06 11.04
N ALA A 76 -19.62 -3.56 12.12
CA ALA A 76 -20.11 -3.78 13.46
C ALA A 76 -21.43 -3.03 13.71
N SER A 77 -21.63 -1.83 13.15
CA SER A 77 -22.91 -1.13 13.27
C SER A 77 -24.03 -1.89 12.57
N GLY A 78 -23.77 -2.46 11.39
CA GLY A 78 -24.72 -3.32 10.68
C GLY A 78 -25.00 -4.65 11.39
N SER A 79 -24.01 -5.22 12.08
CA SER A 79 -24.14 -6.54 12.73
C SER A 79 -24.69 -6.47 14.15
N PHE A 80 -24.36 -5.42 14.89
CA PHE A 80 -24.70 -5.26 16.32
C PHE A 80 -25.69 -4.12 16.59
N GLY A 81 -26.08 -3.35 15.58
CA GLY A 81 -27.18 -2.38 15.67
C GLY A 81 -26.86 -1.08 16.42
N PHE A 82 -25.58 -0.74 16.66
CA PHE A 82 -25.24 0.56 17.24
C PHE A 82 -25.25 1.67 16.17
N ALA A 83 -25.56 2.90 16.59
CA ALA A 83 -25.56 4.05 15.70
C ALA A 83 -24.14 4.41 15.25
N PHE A 84 -23.92 4.43 13.93
CA PHE A 84 -22.67 4.91 13.32
C PHE A 84 -23.01 5.85 12.16
N PRO A 85 -22.26 6.96 11.97
CA PRO A 85 -22.57 7.92 10.91
C PRO A 85 -22.61 7.26 9.52
N ALA A 86 -23.69 7.48 8.79
CA ALA A 86 -23.84 6.98 7.43
C ALA A 86 -22.89 7.72 6.48
N ALA A 87 -22.14 6.97 5.67
CA ALA A 87 -21.27 7.55 4.68
C ALA A 87 -22.07 8.28 3.58
N PRO A 88 -21.58 9.42 3.05
CA PRO A 88 -22.25 10.15 1.96
C PRO A 88 -22.31 9.41 0.61
N VAL A 89 -21.68 8.25 0.52
CA VAL A 89 -21.60 7.34 -0.64
C VAL A 89 -21.75 5.91 -0.13
N PRO A 90 -22.10 4.92 -0.98
CA PRO A 90 -22.20 3.53 -0.54
C PRO A 90 -20.92 3.06 0.17
N ALA A 91 -21.04 2.63 1.43
CA ALA A 91 -19.89 2.39 2.29
C ALA A 91 -18.95 1.29 1.74
N GLY A 92 -19.49 0.24 1.12
CA GLY A 92 -18.69 -0.78 0.45
C GLY A 92 -17.85 -0.23 -0.72
N TRP A 93 -18.38 0.74 -1.47
CA TRP A 93 -17.64 1.39 -2.56
C TRP A 93 -16.56 2.33 -2.03
N ALA A 94 -16.87 3.09 -0.97
CA ALA A 94 -15.87 3.88 -0.27
C ALA A 94 -14.74 2.98 0.26
N HIS A 95 -15.05 1.86 0.92
CA HIS A 95 -14.04 0.90 1.36
C HIS A 95 -13.17 0.42 0.21
N ALA A 96 -13.78 -0.05 -0.89
CA ALA A 96 -13.05 -0.54 -2.05
C ALA A 96 -12.13 0.55 -2.63
N VAL A 97 -12.63 1.76 -2.86
CA VAL A 97 -11.84 2.85 -3.45
C VAL A 97 -10.76 3.33 -2.50
N PHE A 98 -11.06 3.63 -1.24
CA PHE A 98 -10.05 4.16 -0.34
C PHE A 98 -8.96 3.15 0.01
N THR A 99 -9.28 1.85 0.01
CA THR A 99 -8.26 0.79 0.12
C THR A 99 -7.28 0.85 -1.06
N GLN A 100 -7.81 0.99 -2.29
CA GLN A 100 -7.02 0.92 -3.52
C GLN A 100 -6.29 2.22 -3.87
N TYR A 101 -6.89 3.37 -3.54
CA TYR A 101 -6.42 4.70 -3.96
C TYR A 101 -5.85 5.57 -2.83
N GLY A 102 -6.10 5.20 -1.57
CA GLY A 102 -5.68 5.97 -0.40
C GLY A 102 -4.79 5.20 0.58
N MET A 103 -5.12 3.94 0.86
CA MET A 103 -4.39 3.10 1.80
C MET A 103 -3.13 2.46 1.19
N LEU A 104 -3.26 1.81 0.03
CA LEU A 104 -2.14 1.14 -0.65
C LEU A 104 -1.18 2.10 -1.38
N PRO A 105 -1.64 3.18 -2.03
CA PRO A 105 -0.75 4.04 -2.81
C PRO A 105 0.35 4.74 -2.03
N PRO A 106 0.22 5.09 -0.74
CA PRO A 106 1.37 5.53 0.03
C PRO A 106 2.55 4.55 -0.01
N PHE A 107 2.32 3.23 0.10
CA PHE A 107 3.39 2.25 -0.06
C PHE A 107 3.96 2.24 -1.49
N ILE A 108 3.10 2.32 -2.49
CA ILE A 108 3.49 2.37 -3.91
C ILE A 108 4.35 3.61 -4.19
N PHE A 109 3.90 4.80 -3.79
CA PHE A 109 4.62 6.05 -3.98
C PHE A 109 5.90 6.09 -3.15
N GLY A 110 5.89 5.60 -1.90
CA GLY A 110 7.10 5.48 -1.09
C GLY A 110 8.17 4.65 -1.77
N PHE A 111 7.77 3.54 -2.39
CA PHE A 111 8.66 2.71 -3.20
C PHE A 111 9.09 3.44 -4.48
N LEU A 112 8.15 3.84 -5.34
CA LEU A 112 8.44 4.42 -6.67
C LEU A 112 9.22 5.74 -6.58
N LEU A 113 8.85 6.68 -5.72
CA LEU A 113 9.61 7.94 -5.56
C LEU A 113 11.06 7.70 -5.07
N THR A 114 11.34 6.54 -4.46
CA THR A 114 12.70 6.14 -4.06
C THR A 114 13.45 5.42 -5.19
N VAL A 115 12.81 4.42 -5.81
CA VAL A 115 13.51 3.47 -6.71
C VAL A 115 13.45 3.86 -8.18
N PHE A 116 12.44 4.62 -8.58
CA PHE A 116 12.22 4.98 -9.98
C PHE A 116 13.38 5.81 -10.57
N PRO A 117 13.94 6.82 -9.87
CA PRO A 117 15.15 7.49 -10.33
C PRO A 117 16.34 6.54 -10.44
N ARG A 118 16.48 5.60 -9.49
CA ARG A 118 17.58 4.62 -9.50
C ARG A 118 17.48 3.65 -10.67
N TRP A 119 16.27 3.20 -11.01
CA TRP A 119 16.04 2.34 -12.18
C TRP A 119 16.48 2.97 -13.49
N LEU A 120 16.34 4.30 -13.59
CA LEU A 120 16.63 5.08 -14.79
C LEU A 120 18.00 5.80 -14.74
N ALA A 121 18.81 5.50 -13.71
CA ALA A 121 20.09 6.15 -13.42
C ALA A 121 20.00 7.69 -13.38
N GLN A 122 18.89 8.21 -12.85
CA GLN A 122 18.63 9.64 -12.68
C GLN A 122 18.94 10.10 -11.24
N PRO A 123 19.19 11.41 -11.02
CA PRO A 123 19.35 11.97 -9.68
C PRO A 123 18.17 11.67 -8.76
N ALA A 124 18.45 11.46 -7.48
CA ALA A 124 17.41 11.21 -6.49
C ALA A 124 16.46 12.43 -6.34
N LEU A 125 15.18 12.15 -6.15
CA LEU A 125 14.18 13.19 -5.92
C LEU A 125 14.42 13.88 -4.57
N THR A 126 14.36 15.22 -4.58
CA THR A 126 14.45 16.05 -3.37
C THR A 126 13.10 16.20 -2.67
N ARG A 127 13.10 16.71 -1.42
CA ARG A 127 11.89 16.99 -0.61
C ARG A 127 10.78 17.73 -1.36
N ARG A 128 11.15 18.64 -2.27
CA ARG A 128 10.20 19.43 -3.08
C ARG A 128 9.30 18.55 -3.95
N HIS A 129 9.75 17.35 -4.31
CA HIS A 129 8.98 16.43 -5.14
C HIS A 129 8.04 15.55 -4.34
N TYR A 130 8.48 14.98 -3.20
CA TYR A 130 7.70 13.96 -2.48
C TYR A 130 6.90 14.48 -1.28
N VAL A 131 7.24 15.64 -0.70
CA VAL A 131 6.44 16.21 0.39
C VAL A 131 5.04 16.65 -0.09
N PRO A 132 4.88 17.32 -1.25
CA PRO A 132 3.54 17.62 -1.78
C PRO A 132 2.71 16.37 -2.05
N VAL A 133 3.34 15.29 -2.53
CA VAL A 133 2.67 13.99 -2.73
C VAL A 133 2.14 13.46 -1.41
N PHE A 134 2.97 13.46 -0.35
CA PHE A 134 2.55 13.03 0.98
C PHE A 134 1.38 13.85 1.50
N ILE A 135 1.49 15.19 1.48
CA ILE A 135 0.44 16.07 1.99
C ILE A 135 -0.87 15.86 1.22
N GLY A 136 -0.79 15.79 -0.11
CA GLY A 136 -1.97 15.59 -0.96
C GLY A 136 -2.61 14.22 -0.76
N VAL A 137 -1.84 13.15 -0.86
CA VAL A 137 -2.36 11.78 -0.76
C VAL A 137 -2.82 11.45 0.66
N PHE A 138 -1.95 11.62 1.66
CA PHE A 138 -2.27 11.24 3.03
C PHE A 138 -3.21 12.23 3.72
N GLY A 139 -2.96 13.53 3.56
CA GLY A 139 -3.85 14.57 4.10
C GLY A 139 -5.25 14.50 3.47
N GLY A 140 -5.31 14.31 2.15
CA GLY A 140 -6.58 14.12 1.44
C GLY A 140 -7.30 12.85 1.86
N TYR A 141 -6.57 11.75 2.04
CA TYR A 141 -7.11 10.49 2.54
C TYR A 141 -7.72 10.61 3.94
N LEU A 142 -7.03 11.25 4.89
CA LEU A 142 -7.55 11.47 6.24
C LEU A 142 -8.79 12.36 6.20
N LEU A 143 -8.73 13.48 5.46
CA LEU A 143 -9.87 14.38 5.29
C LEU A 143 -11.08 13.68 4.68
N ALA A 144 -10.85 12.80 3.69
CA ALA A 144 -11.89 12.00 3.07
C ALA A 144 -12.52 11.00 4.06
N HIS A 145 -11.72 10.37 4.95
CA HIS A 145 -12.25 9.47 5.99
C HIS A 145 -13.08 10.20 7.03
N ILE A 146 -12.69 11.41 7.42
CA ILE A 146 -13.54 12.27 8.25
C ILE A 146 -14.84 12.60 7.48
N GLY A 147 -14.74 12.85 6.18
CA GLY A 147 -15.88 13.02 5.28
C GLY A 147 -16.85 11.83 5.23
N LEU A 148 -16.34 10.60 5.39
CA LEU A 148 -17.16 9.38 5.47
C LEU A 148 -18.00 9.30 6.75
N LEU A 149 -17.78 10.18 7.73
CA LEU A 149 -18.62 10.29 8.94
C LEU A 149 -19.84 11.20 8.71
N GLY A 150 -20.44 11.13 7.51
CA GLY A 150 -21.64 11.90 7.13
C GLY A 150 -21.37 13.33 6.61
N MET A 151 -20.12 13.69 6.33
CA MET A 151 -19.74 15.06 5.91
C MET A 151 -19.29 15.12 4.45
N LYS A 152 -20.26 15.19 3.52
CA LYS A 152 -19.99 15.22 2.06
C LYS A 152 -18.98 16.30 1.62
N PRO A 153 -19.00 17.55 2.13
CA PRO A 153 -18.02 18.56 1.72
C PRO A 153 -16.57 18.16 2.06
N LEU A 154 -16.35 17.53 3.21
CA LEU A 154 -15.02 17.03 3.61
C LEU A 154 -14.60 15.84 2.76
N LEU A 155 -15.53 14.96 2.38
CA LEU A 155 -15.25 13.87 1.45
C LEU A 155 -14.75 14.42 0.10
N LEU A 156 -15.43 15.43 -0.45
CA LEU A 156 -15.06 16.05 -1.73
C LEU A 156 -13.72 16.80 -1.64
N ALA A 157 -13.51 17.56 -0.56
CA ALA A 157 -12.24 18.25 -0.32
C ALA A 157 -11.08 17.26 -0.19
N GLY A 158 -11.29 16.14 0.52
CA GLY A 158 -10.32 15.06 0.66
C GLY A 158 -9.97 14.41 -0.68
N LEU A 159 -10.98 14.08 -1.50
CA LEU A 159 -10.77 13.53 -2.85
C LEU A 159 -10.02 14.51 -3.78
N GLY A 160 -10.35 15.81 -3.73
CA GLY A 160 -9.63 16.85 -4.48
C GLY A 160 -8.16 16.98 -4.05
N LEU A 161 -7.89 16.89 -2.75
CA LEU A 161 -6.54 16.92 -2.22
C LEU A 161 -5.75 15.66 -2.58
N MET A 162 -6.39 14.48 -2.56
CA MET A 162 -5.80 13.23 -3.05
C MET A 162 -5.43 13.35 -4.52
N LEU A 163 -6.34 13.81 -5.38
CA LEU A 163 -6.06 14.03 -6.81
C LEU A 163 -4.88 14.99 -7.01
N SER A 164 -4.77 16.05 -6.22
CA SER A 164 -3.64 16.98 -6.26
C SER A 164 -2.32 16.30 -5.89
N GLY A 165 -2.33 15.44 -4.85
CA GLY A 165 -1.17 14.64 -4.45
C GLY A 165 -0.74 13.62 -5.51
N TRP A 166 -1.71 12.97 -6.16
CA TRP A 166 -1.46 12.07 -7.28
C TRP A 166 -0.87 12.82 -8.49
N THR A 167 -1.41 13.99 -8.83
CA THR A 167 -0.84 14.84 -9.90
C THR A 167 0.61 15.20 -9.59
N ALA A 168 0.92 15.61 -8.36
CA ALA A 168 2.30 15.89 -7.96
C ALA A 168 3.22 14.67 -8.14
N ALA A 169 2.73 13.46 -7.85
CA ALA A 169 3.49 12.22 -8.03
C ALA A 169 3.71 11.91 -9.52
N LEU A 170 2.68 12.07 -10.35
CA LEU A 170 2.76 11.89 -11.79
C LEU A 170 3.70 12.89 -12.46
N VAL A 171 3.71 14.15 -12.02
CA VAL A 171 4.66 15.17 -12.49
C VAL A 171 6.08 14.81 -12.09
N ALA A 172 6.31 14.45 -10.82
CA ALA A 172 7.64 14.09 -10.33
C ALA A 172 8.21 12.85 -11.06
N LEU A 173 7.43 11.77 -11.15
CA LEU A 173 7.86 10.53 -11.81
C LEU A 173 7.91 10.68 -13.34
N GLY A 174 7.00 11.45 -13.92
CA GLY A 174 6.99 11.78 -15.35
C GLY A 174 8.23 12.59 -15.75
N GLY A 175 8.65 13.55 -14.92
CA GLY A 175 9.89 14.30 -15.12
C GLY A 175 11.13 13.40 -15.14
N VAL A 176 11.20 12.39 -14.26
CA VAL A 176 12.29 11.39 -14.27
C VAL A 176 12.27 10.55 -15.55
N LEU A 177 11.09 10.15 -16.01
CA LEU A 177 10.90 9.41 -17.28
C LEU A 177 11.33 10.23 -18.49
N LEU A 178 10.94 11.51 -18.55
CA LEU A 178 11.29 12.42 -19.64
C LEU A 178 12.80 12.73 -19.69
N ALA A 179 13.46 12.81 -18.53
CA ALA A 179 14.91 12.99 -18.46
C ALA A 179 15.69 11.75 -18.92
N HIS A 180 15.08 10.56 -18.86
CA HIS A 180 15.70 9.33 -19.30
C HIS A 180 15.66 9.20 -20.83
N LYS A 181 16.82 9.18 -21.48
CA LYS A 181 16.95 9.09 -22.95
C LYS A 181 16.66 7.69 -23.53
N GLY A 182 16.46 6.68 -22.69
CA GLY A 182 16.23 5.29 -23.10
C GLY A 182 14.77 4.85 -22.95
N ARG A 183 14.54 3.54 -23.11
CA ARG A 183 13.22 2.91 -22.89
C ARG A 183 13.33 1.82 -21.83
N ASP A 184 12.80 2.08 -20.65
CA ASP A 184 12.64 1.09 -19.59
C ASP A 184 11.17 0.67 -19.49
N LEU A 185 10.87 -0.57 -19.91
CA LEU A 185 9.49 -1.08 -19.97
C LEU A 185 8.85 -1.22 -18.59
N HIS A 186 9.62 -1.52 -17.53
CA HIS A 186 9.08 -1.60 -16.18
C HIS A 186 8.73 -0.21 -15.66
N ALA A 187 9.56 0.79 -15.95
CA ALA A 187 9.28 2.16 -15.57
C ALA A 187 8.01 2.68 -16.26
N LEU A 188 7.92 2.47 -17.59
CA LEU A 188 6.75 2.82 -18.38
C LEU A 188 5.49 2.09 -17.91
N SER A 189 5.60 0.80 -17.57
CA SER A 189 4.48 0.01 -17.04
C SER A 189 3.97 0.58 -15.71
N CYS A 190 4.85 0.87 -14.75
CA CYS A 190 4.44 1.49 -13.48
C CYS A 190 3.79 2.87 -13.71
N TYR A 191 4.34 3.69 -14.61
CA TYR A 191 3.78 5.01 -14.90
C TYR A 191 2.42 4.94 -15.58
N ALA A 192 2.24 4.04 -16.55
CA ALA A 192 0.95 3.78 -17.18
C ALA A 192 -0.11 3.34 -16.16
N ALA A 193 0.25 2.45 -15.24
CA ALA A 193 -0.65 2.02 -14.16
C ALA A 193 -1.03 3.17 -13.21
N LEU A 194 -0.08 4.07 -12.90
CA LEU A 194 -0.38 5.27 -12.10
C LEU A 194 -1.31 6.25 -12.83
N LEU A 195 -1.18 6.39 -14.16
CA LEU A 195 -2.11 7.19 -14.96
C LEU A 195 -3.52 6.61 -14.95
N VAL A 196 -3.64 5.29 -15.14
CA VAL A 196 -4.94 4.59 -15.03
C VAL A 196 -5.52 4.73 -13.63
N GLY A 197 -4.68 4.64 -12.59
CA GLY A 197 -5.07 4.88 -11.20
C GLY A 197 -5.60 6.30 -10.98
N PHE A 198 -4.93 7.31 -11.52
CA PHE A 198 -5.40 8.69 -11.45
C PHE A 198 -6.78 8.85 -12.10
N CYS A 199 -6.99 8.27 -13.29
CA CYS A 199 -8.28 8.27 -13.96
C CYS A 199 -9.37 7.59 -13.11
N GLY A 200 -9.07 6.47 -12.45
CA GLY A 200 -10.01 5.79 -11.57
C GLY A 200 -10.37 6.60 -10.31
N LEU A 201 -9.39 7.25 -9.67
CA LEU A 201 -9.66 8.15 -8.54
C LEU A 201 -10.51 9.37 -8.99
N ALA A 202 -10.22 9.92 -10.17
CA ALA A 202 -10.99 11.02 -10.74
C ALA A 202 -12.43 10.59 -11.08
N ALA A 203 -12.62 9.36 -11.58
CA ALA A 203 -13.95 8.81 -11.81
C ALA A 203 -14.74 8.68 -10.50
N PHE A 204 -14.14 8.20 -9.41
CA PHE A 204 -14.81 8.17 -8.11
C PHE A 204 -15.13 9.56 -7.57
N ALA A 205 -14.24 10.54 -7.77
CA ALA A 205 -14.53 11.93 -7.40
C ALA A 205 -15.72 12.50 -8.19
N ALA A 206 -15.81 12.20 -9.50
CA ALA A 206 -16.96 12.57 -10.31
C ALA A 206 -18.25 11.92 -9.80
N PHE A 207 -18.22 10.63 -9.43
CA PHE A 207 -19.36 9.96 -8.80
C PHE A 207 -19.79 10.66 -7.49
N ALA A 208 -18.84 10.98 -6.61
CA ALA A 208 -19.13 11.68 -5.36
C ALA A 208 -19.76 13.08 -5.58
N LEU A 209 -19.43 13.73 -6.71
CA LEU A 209 -20.02 14.99 -7.15
C LEU A 209 -21.43 14.84 -7.76
N GLY A 210 -21.87 13.62 -8.08
CA GLY A 210 -23.20 13.32 -8.62
C GLY A 210 -23.20 12.66 -10.00
N ALA A 211 -22.05 12.23 -10.52
CA ALA A 211 -22.02 11.44 -11.74
C ALA A 211 -22.69 10.06 -11.53
N PRO A 212 -23.13 9.39 -12.61
CA PRO A 212 -23.78 8.08 -12.53
C PRO A 212 -22.94 7.01 -11.81
N TRP A 213 -23.59 5.99 -11.28
CA TRP A 213 -22.95 4.93 -10.50
C TRP A 213 -21.84 4.18 -11.26
N GLN A 214 -21.91 4.14 -12.59
CA GLN A 214 -20.91 3.54 -13.46
C GLN A 214 -19.51 4.13 -13.22
N PHE A 215 -19.42 5.40 -12.83
CA PHE A 215 -18.14 6.03 -12.50
C PHE A 215 -17.49 5.41 -11.25
N ALA A 216 -18.27 5.10 -10.22
CA ALA A 216 -17.77 4.38 -9.04
C ALA A 216 -17.41 2.93 -9.37
N TYR A 217 -18.25 2.26 -10.18
CA TYR A 217 -17.98 0.91 -10.64
C TYR A 217 -16.66 0.82 -11.40
N VAL A 218 -16.48 1.66 -12.43
CA VAL A 218 -15.23 1.75 -13.21
C VAL A 218 -14.05 2.11 -12.31
N ALA A 219 -14.19 3.04 -11.37
CA ALA A 219 -13.13 3.36 -10.41
C ALA A 219 -12.67 2.12 -9.62
N ILE A 220 -13.60 1.32 -9.09
CA ILE A 220 -13.27 0.11 -8.33
C ILE A 220 -12.52 -0.91 -9.21
N LYS A 221 -12.96 -1.10 -10.46
CA LYS A 221 -12.32 -2.07 -11.38
C LYS A 221 -10.94 -1.59 -11.85
N LEU A 222 -10.81 -0.31 -12.22
CA LEU A 222 -9.53 0.28 -12.60
C LEU A 222 -8.51 0.23 -11.46
N GLY A 223 -8.94 0.36 -10.21
CA GLY A 223 -8.01 0.32 -9.08
C GLY A 223 -7.33 -1.05 -8.95
N THR A 224 -8.08 -2.14 -9.11
CA THR A 224 -7.51 -3.49 -8.96
C THR A 224 -6.75 -3.90 -10.21
N PHE A 225 -7.40 -3.87 -11.37
CA PHE A 225 -6.84 -4.44 -12.61
C PHE A 225 -6.04 -3.44 -13.44
N GLY A 226 -6.28 -2.14 -13.28
CA GLY A 226 -5.58 -1.07 -14.01
C GLY A 226 -4.41 -0.43 -13.24
N LEU A 227 -4.45 -0.45 -11.91
CA LEU A 227 -3.45 0.17 -11.04
C LEU A 227 -2.67 -0.86 -10.24
N LEU A 228 -3.31 -1.54 -9.28
CA LEU A 228 -2.61 -2.35 -8.28
C LEU A 228 -1.90 -3.55 -8.91
N LEU A 229 -2.62 -4.31 -9.74
CA LEU A 229 -2.08 -5.54 -10.31
C LEU A 229 -0.95 -5.28 -11.33
N PRO A 230 -1.06 -4.33 -12.28
CA PRO A 230 0.06 -3.99 -13.14
C PRO A 230 1.30 -3.53 -12.36
N ILE A 231 1.13 -2.70 -11.31
CA ILE A 231 2.24 -2.29 -10.44
C ILE A 231 2.85 -3.49 -9.74
N PHE A 232 2.03 -4.31 -9.09
CA PHE A 232 2.48 -5.49 -8.35
C PHE A 232 3.28 -6.42 -9.25
N PHE A 233 2.71 -6.83 -10.40
CA PHE A 233 3.40 -7.70 -11.34
C PHE A 233 4.68 -7.07 -11.89
N THR A 234 4.66 -5.79 -12.25
CA THR A 234 5.84 -5.09 -12.79
C THR A 234 6.99 -5.06 -11.79
N VAL A 235 6.68 -4.71 -10.53
CA VAL A 235 7.67 -4.68 -9.45
C VAL A 235 8.19 -6.08 -9.19
N CYS A 236 7.32 -7.08 -9.09
CA CYS A 236 7.71 -8.47 -8.90
C CYS A 236 8.62 -8.97 -10.04
N HIS A 237 8.21 -8.73 -11.28
CA HIS A 237 8.94 -9.11 -12.48
C HIS A 237 10.34 -8.48 -12.55
N ARG A 238 10.53 -7.27 -12.00
CA ARG A 238 11.85 -6.64 -11.93
C ARG A 238 12.68 -7.11 -10.73
N MET A 239 12.05 -7.13 -9.55
CA MET A 239 12.72 -7.21 -8.24
C MET A 239 12.89 -8.63 -7.70
N LEU A 240 11.92 -9.54 -7.86
CA LEU A 240 12.07 -10.91 -7.34
C LEU A 240 13.26 -11.64 -7.97
N PRO A 241 13.44 -11.60 -9.31
CA PRO A 241 14.61 -12.23 -9.93
C PRO A 241 15.92 -11.53 -9.55
N PHE A 242 15.88 -10.21 -9.33
CA PHE A 242 17.04 -9.45 -8.87
C PHE A 242 17.46 -9.87 -7.45
N PHE A 243 16.54 -9.89 -6.50
CA PHE A 243 16.83 -10.32 -5.13
C PHE A 243 17.23 -11.79 -5.05
N SER A 244 16.61 -12.66 -5.86
CA SER A 244 16.99 -14.07 -5.93
C SER A 244 18.41 -14.25 -6.47
N ALA A 245 18.81 -13.47 -7.48
CA ALA A 245 20.19 -13.47 -7.96
C ALA A 245 21.17 -12.96 -6.90
N SER A 246 20.83 -11.87 -6.19
CA SER A 246 21.67 -11.34 -5.12
C SER A 246 21.84 -12.31 -3.95
N ALA A 247 20.81 -13.10 -3.62
CA ALA A 247 20.85 -14.05 -2.51
C ALA A 247 21.54 -15.38 -2.86
N LEU A 248 21.41 -15.85 -4.10
CA LEU A 248 21.91 -17.17 -4.52
C LEU A 248 23.25 -17.12 -5.28
N GLY A 249 23.67 -15.95 -5.75
CA GLY A 249 24.92 -15.77 -6.48
C GLY A 249 24.89 -16.36 -7.89
N THR A 250 26.06 -16.81 -8.37
CA THR A 250 26.33 -17.16 -9.77
C THR A 250 25.58 -18.37 -10.31
N GLY A 251 24.97 -19.19 -9.44
CA GLY A 251 24.19 -20.38 -9.82
C GLY A 251 22.73 -20.11 -10.18
N TYR A 252 22.25 -18.86 -10.09
CA TYR A 252 20.86 -18.50 -10.36
C TYR A 252 20.67 -17.89 -11.75
N ARG A 253 19.85 -18.54 -12.58
CA ARG A 253 19.44 -18.01 -13.88
C ARG A 253 18.30 -17.02 -13.70
N VAL A 254 18.54 -15.76 -14.03
CA VAL A 254 17.53 -14.70 -14.00
C VAL A 254 16.53 -14.87 -15.15
N VAL A 255 15.27 -15.15 -14.83
CA VAL A 255 14.18 -15.28 -15.81
C VAL A 255 13.29 -14.03 -15.78
N ARG A 256 13.40 -13.19 -16.82
CA ARG A 256 12.63 -11.95 -16.99
C ARG A 256 12.25 -11.71 -18.47
N PRO A 257 11.41 -12.57 -19.07
CA PRO A 257 11.04 -12.43 -20.47
C PRO A 257 10.32 -11.10 -20.71
N ARG A 258 10.69 -10.36 -21.76
CA ARG A 258 10.08 -9.05 -22.04
C ARG A 258 8.61 -9.15 -22.48
N TRP A 259 8.21 -10.29 -23.07
CA TRP A 259 6.85 -10.53 -23.54
C TRP A 259 5.83 -10.56 -22.40
N SER A 260 6.23 -10.92 -21.18
CA SER A 260 5.29 -11.12 -20.06
C SER A 260 4.60 -9.84 -19.63
N LEU A 261 5.31 -8.70 -19.64
CA LEU A 261 4.72 -7.40 -19.33
C LEU A 261 3.64 -7.04 -20.35
N ALA A 262 3.92 -7.20 -21.65
CA ALA A 262 2.95 -6.90 -22.70
C ALA A 262 1.74 -7.85 -22.66
N ALA A 263 1.98 -9.14 -22.41
CA ALA A 263 0.92 -10.13 -22.28
C ALA A 263 0.00 -9.83 -21.08
N VAL A 264 0.58 -9.54 -19.90
CA VAL A 264 -0.19 -9.19 -18.70
C VAL A 264 -1.02 -7.92 -18.94
N TRP A 265 -0.44 -6.86 -19.51
CA TRP A 265 -1.22 -5.66 -19.84
C TRP A 265 -2.36 -5.95 -20.82
N SER A 266 -2.11 -6.71 -21.88
CA SER A 266 -3.12 -7.02 -22.89
C SER A 266 -4.29 -7.81 -22.28
N LEU A 267 -3.98 -8.81 -21.45
CA LEU A 267 -4.99 -9.64 -20.79
C LEU A 267 -5.74 -8.86 -19.69
N LEU A 268 -5.08 -7.96 -18.96
CA LEU A 268 -5.76 -7.11 -17.97
C LEU A 268 -6.69 -6.08 -18.62
N LEU A 269 -6.29 -5.52 -19.77
CA LEU A 269 -7.17 -4.66 -20.56
C LEU A 269 -8.35 -5.44 -21.13
N LEU A 270 -8.14 -6.69 -21.55
CA LEU A 270 -9.22 -7.58 -21.99
C LEU A 270 -10.19 -7.89 -20.84
N HIS A 271 -9.67 -8.26 -19.66
CA HIS A 271 -10.46 -8.48 -18.44
C HIS A 271 -11.29 -7.22 -18.12
N LEU A 272 -10.64 -6.06 -18.04
CA LEU A 272 -11.32 -4.79 -17.79
C LEU A 272 -12.38 -4.51 -18.84
N GLY A 273 -12.09 -4.74 -20.12
CA GLY A 273 -13.01 -4.55 -21.23
C GLY A 273 -14.29 -5.37 -21.08
N PHE A 274 -14.17 -6.67 -20.76
CA PHE A 274 -15.33 -7.51 -20.47
C PHE A 274 -16.08 -7.07 -19.21
N ASP A 275 -15.38 -6.75 -18.12
CA ASP A 275 -16.01 -6.42 -16.85
C ASP A 275 -16.77 -5.07 -16.88
N VAL A 276 -16.19 -4.05 -17.54
CA VAL A 276 -16.85 -2.74 -17.69
C VAL A 276 -17.94 -2.74 -18.74
N SER A 277 -17.93 -3.68 -19.69
CA SER A 277 -19.04 -3.90 -20.63
C SER A 277 -20.08 -4.88 -20.10
N HIS A 278 -19.98 -5.32 -18.84
CA HIS A 278 -20.89 -6.27 -18.20
C HIS A 278 -20.94 -7.66 -18.86
N HIS A 279 -19.87 -8.08 -19.54
CA HIS A 279 -19.71 -9.41 -20.14
C HIS A 279 -18.89 -10.33 -19.23
N GLN A 280 -19.31 -10.44 -17.97
CA GLN A 280 -18.54 -11.12 -16.92
C GLN A 280 -18.42 -12.63 -17.19
N ASP A 281 -19.38 -13.22 -17.92
CA ASP A 281 -19.36 -14.63 -18.32
C ASP A 281 -18.15 -15.00 -19.21
N TRP A 282 -17.47 -14.00 -19.79
CA TRP A 282 -16.33 -14.21 -20.70
C TRP A 282 -14.98 -13.90 -20.05
N LEU A 283 -14.95 -13.55 -18.76
CA LEU A 283 -13.71 -13.19 -18.06
C LEU A 283 -12.67 -14.31 -18.05
N TRP A 284 -13.11 -15.57 -18.05
CA TRP A 284 -12.23 -16.74 -18.12
C TRP A 284 -11.28 -16.71 -19.33
N LEU A 285 -11.66 -16.07 -20.44
CA LEU A 285 -10.81 -15.89 -21.62
C LEU A 285 -9.57 -15.03 -21.33
N ALA A 286 -9.66 -14.09 -20.39
CA ALA A 286 -8.54 -13.29 -19.91
C ALA A 286 -7.87 -13.94 -18.69
N ASP A 287 -8.66 -14.50 -17.78
CA ASP A 287 -8.22 -14.92 -16.46
C ASP A 287 -7.47 -16.25 -16.46
N LEU A 288 -7.87 -17.22 -17.29
CA LEU A 288 -7.11 -18.47 -17.43
C LEU A 288 -5.70 -18.22 -18.01
N PRO A 289 -5.53 -17.43 -19.10
CA PRO A 289 -4.20 -17.05 -19.56
C PRO A 289 -3.40 -16.26 -18.52
N LEU A 290 -4.03 -15.35 -17.77
CA LEU A 290 -3.36 -14.62 -16.68
C LEU A 290 -2.85 -15.58 -15.60
N ALA A 291 -3.70 -16.52 -15.16
CA ALA A 291 -3.31 -17.57 -14.21
C ALA A 291 -2.10 -18.36 -14.70
N ALA A 292 -2.09 -18.76 -15.98
CA ALA A 292 -0.99 -19.49 -16.58
C ALA A 292 0.32 -18.67 -16.62
N VAL A 293 0.25 -17.39 -17.00
CA VAL A 293 1.41 -16.49 -17.02
C VAL A 293 1.96 -16.26 -15.62
N PHE A 294 1.09 -16.07 -14.62
CA PHE A 294 1.51 -15.88 -13.24
C PHE A 294 2.09 -17.16 -12.64
N LEU A 295 1.48 -18.32 -12.90
CA LEU A 295 1.99 -19.62 -12.46
C LEU A 295 3.37 -19.91 -13.05
N TYR A 296 3.55 -19.63 -14.35
CA TYR A 296 4.85 -19.74 -15.02
C TYR A 296 5.92 -18.92 -14.29
N HIS A 297 5.65 -17.65 -13.94
CA HIS A 297 6.62 -16.83 -13.21
C HIS A 297 6.84 -17.32 -11.76
N ALA A 298 5.80 -17.76 -11.07
CA ALA A 298 5.89 -18.28 -9.70
C ALA A 298 6.82 -19.50 -9.63
N ILE A 299 6.78 -20.37 -10.65
CA ILE A 299 7.66 -21.54 -10.76
C ILE A 299 9.05 -21.13 -11.29
N ALA A 300 9.11 -20.32 -12.35
CA ALA A 300 10.34 -19.94 -13.03
C ALA A 300 11.32 -19.18 -12.13
N TRP A 301 10.83 -18.46 -11.12
CA TRP A 301 11.69 -17.76 -10.17
C TRP A 301 12.24 -18.65 -9.03
N GLN A 302 11.87 -19.94 -9.00
CA GLN A 302 12.44 -20.99 -8.16
C GLN A 302 12.39 -20.67 -6.65
N PRO A 303 11.19 -20.42 -6.08
CA PRO A 303 11.02 -20.03 -4.68
C PRO A 303 11.64 -21.01 -3.68
N TRP A 304 11.69 -22.30 -4.02
CA TRP A 304 12.29 -23.35 -3.19
C TRP A 304 13.79 -23.17 -2.95
N LYS A 305 14.51 -22.45 -3.81
CA LYS A 305 15.93 -22.13 -3.61
C LYS A 305 16.14 -20.95 -2.65
N CYS A 306 15.13 -20.08 -2.51
CA CYS A 306 15.22 -18.81 -1.76
C CYS A 306 14.63 -18.89 -0.34
N ARG A 307 14.63 -20.06 0.31
CA ARG A 307 13.95 -20.26 1.61
C ARG A 307 14.68 -19.66 2.83
N ARG A 308 16.00 -19.44 2.75
CA ARG A 308 16.80 -18.99 3.91
C ARG A 308 16.66 -17.49 4.22
N PRO A 309 16.65 -16.57 3.23
CA PRO A 309 16.26 -15.20 3.50
C PRO A 309 14.74 -15.14 3.66
N GLY A 310 14.25 -15.12 4.91
CA GLY A 310 12.81 -15.17 5.21
C GLY A 310 12.02 -14.08 4.48
N LEU A 311 12.58 -12.87 4.39
CA LEU A 311 11.96 -11.77 3.64
C LEU A 311 11.77 -12.10 2.14
N LEU A 312 12.75 -12.73 1.50
CA LEU A 312 12.65 -13.12 0.10
C LEU A 312 11.63 -14.23 -0.11
N PHE A 313 11.58 -15.21 0.81
CA PHE A 313 10.57 -16.25 0.76
C PHE A 313 9.15 -15.69 0.89
N VAL A 314 8.93 -14.72 1.78
CA VAL A 314 7.63 -14.04 1.92
C VAL A 314 7.22 -13.33 0.63
N LEU A 315 8.15 -12.70 -0.09
CA LEU A 315 7.83 -12.10 -1.40
C LEU A 315 7.38 -13.14 -2.43
N HIS A 316 8.03 -14.30 -2.46
CA HIS A 316 7.62 -15.41 -3.32
C HIS A 316 6.26 -15.99 -2.91
N ALA A 317 6.02 -16.15 -1.61
CA ALA A 317 4.74 -16.62 -1.09
C ALA A 317 3.61 -15.64 -1.41
N ALA A 318 3.86 -14.33 -1.28
CA ALA A 318 2.91 -13.29 -1.68
C ALA A 318 2.60 -13.35 -3.18
N PHE A 319 3.61 -13.57 -4.04
CA PHE A 319 3.39 -13.71 -5.48
C PHE A 319 2.62 -15.00 -5.83
N ALA A 320 2.84 -16.08 -5.10
CA ALA A 320 2.16 -17.36 -5.34
C ALA A 320 0.62 -17.27 -5.19
N TRP A 321 0.11 -16.33 -4.39
CA TRP A 321 -1.34 -16.07 -4.31
C TRP A 321 -1.94 -15.58 -5.61
N LEU A 322 -1.16 -14.97 -6.50
CA LEU A 322 -1.67 -14.37 -7.72
C LEU A 322 -2.21 -15.40 -8.73
N PRO A 323 -1.49 -16.48 -9.10
CA PRO A 323 -2.08 -17.52 -9.95
C PRO A 323 -3.28 -18.20 -9.29
N LEU A 324 -3.26 -18.43 -7.97
CA LEU A 324 -4.43 -18.98 -7.27
C LEU A 324 -5.65 -18.07 -7.38
N ALA A 325 -5.47 -16.76 -7.18
CA ALA A 325 -6.55 -15.79 -7.33
C ALA A 325 -7.15 -15.84 -8.74
N PHE A 326 -6.32 -15.86 -9.79
CA PHE A 326 -6.82 -15.91 -11.17
C PHE A 326 -7.44 -17.26 -11.56
N MET A 327 -7.00 -18.36 -10.96
CA MET A 327 -7.71 -19.64 -11.09
C MET A 327 -9.11 -19.57 -10.47
N LEU A 328 -9.25 -18.92 -9.31
CA LEU A 328 -10.55 -18.71 -8.67
C LEU A 328 -11.44 -17.74 -9.43
N TYR A 329 -10.89 -16.69 -10.05
CA TYR A 329 -11.64 -15.77 -10.91
C TYR A 329 -12.18 -16.43 -12.18
N ALA A 330 -11.53 -17.51 -12.65
CA ALA A 330 -11.93 -18.23 -13.85
C ALA A 330 -12.99 -19.32 -13.59
N LEU A 331 -13.31 -19.63 -12.33
CA LEU A 331 -14.37 -20.55 -11.92
C LEU A 331 -15.72 -19.81 -11.83
#